data_AF-A0A3R6H2H3-F1
#
_entry.id   AF-A0A3R6H2H3-F1
#
_cell.length_a   1.000
_cell.length_b   1.000
_cell.length_c   1.000
_cell.angle_alpha   90.00
_cell.angle_beta   90.00
_cell.angle_gamma   90.00
#
_symmetry.space_group_name_H-M   'P 1'
#
loop_
_entity.id
_entity.type
_entity.pdbx_description
1 polymer ?
#
loop_
_entity_poly.entity_id
_entity_poly.type
_entity_poly.pdbx_seq_one_letter_code
_entity_poly.pdbx_strand_id
1 'polypeptide(L)'
;MVDVRELKIGNYVYLQNSKTPYKITEIGYSEIEYPKYEASGISSEAVFRTYVENLNPIPLTEELLLKCGFEKHKWGVVTYYSPLFELDADFHLKGVDYNIQVKSLHQLQNLYFDLTGQKLEVKL
;
A
#
# COMPACT_ATOMS: atom_id res chain seq x y z
N MET A 1 11.09 -6.21 1.14
CA MET A 1 10.80 -5.79 2.53
C MET A 1 10.29 -4.37 2.49
N VAL A 2 9.31 -4.02 3.31
CA VAL A 2 8.79 -2.64 3.38
C VAL A 2 9.81 -1.73 4.06
N ASP A 3 10.04 -0.52 3.54
CA ASP A 3 10.83 0.49 4.26
C ASP A 3 9.98 1.05 5.40
N VAL A 4 10.47 0.91 6.64
CA VAL A 4 9.74 1.32 7.84
C VAL A 4 9.44 2.82 7.86
N ARG A 5 10.26 3.63 7.19
CA ARG A 5 10.09 5.10 7.12
C ARG A 5 8.93 5.51 6.23
N GLU A 6 8.47 4.61 5.36
CA GLU A 6 7.32 4.83 4.48
C GLU A 6 6.01 4.39 5.13
N LEU A 7 6.02 3.62 6.23
CA LEU A 7 4.79 3.10 6.81
C LEU A 7 3.99 4.19 7.54
N LYS A 8 2.71 4.32 7.17
CA LYS A 8 1.72 5.20 7.80
C LYS A 8 0.47 4.42 8.18
N ILE A 9 -0.25 4.90 9.21
CA ILE A 9 -1.57 4.35 9.56
C ILE A 9 -2.52 4.47 8.36
N GLY A 10 -3.14 3.36 8.00
CA GLY A 10 -4.01 3.22 6.84
C GLY A 10 -3.35 2.59 5.61
N ASN A 11 -2.02 2.39 5.61
CA ASN A 11 -1.36 1.64 4.55
C ASN A 11 -1.82 0.17 4.52
N TYR A 12 -1.92 -0.39 3.32
CA TYR A 12 -2.17 -1.82 3.14
C TYR A 12 -0.88 -2.59 2.85
N VAL A 13 -0.73 -3.74 3.50
CA VAL A 13 0.43 -4.62 3.43
C VAL A 13 0.00 -6.10 3.42
N TYR A 14 0.90 -6.98 3.02
CA TYR A 14 0.77 -8.42 3.24
C TYR A 14 1.56 -8.85 4.48
N LEU A 15 1.21 -10.03 5.02
CA LEU A 15 2.10 -10.75 5.95
C LEU A 15 3.01 -11.68 5.15
N GLN A 16 4.19 -12.03 5.68
CA GLN A 16 5.16 -12.89 5.01
C GLN A 16 4.60 -14.20 4.42
N ASN A 17 3.55 -14.76 5.03
CA ASN A 17 2.93 -16.02 4.62
C ASN A 17 1.45 -15.88 4.20
N SER A 18 1.01 -14.66 3.88
CA SER A 18 -0.38 -14.41 3.47
C SER A 18 -0.45 -13.49 2.27
N LYS A 19 -1.38 -13.77 1.35
CA LYS A 19 -1.76 -12.87 0.26
C LYS A 19 -3.03 -12.07 0.56
N THR A 20 -3.54 -12.17 1.78
CA THR A 20 -4.66 -11.35 2.25
C THR A 20 -4.13 -9.96 2.60
N PRO A 21 -4.67 -8.87 2.02
CA PRO A 21 -4.28 -7.52 2.42
C PRO A 21 -4.70 -7.22 3.85
N TYR A 22 -3.81 -6.62 4.63
CA TYR A 22 -4.07 -6.10 5.97
C TYR A 22 -3.85 -4.60 5.99
N LYS A 23 -4.72 -3.87 6.69
CA LYS A 23 -4.60 -2.43 6.88
C LYS A 23 -3.90 -2.15 8.20
N ILE A 24 -2.90 -1.28 8.19
CA ILE A 24 -2.25 -0.80 9.41
C ILE A 24 -3.22 0.14 10.14
N THR A 25 -3.64 -0.22 11.34
CA THR A 25 -4.54 0.59 12.17
C THR A 25 -3.83 1.28 13.33
N GLU A 26 -2.66 0.79 13.73
CA GLU A 26 -1.83 1.31 14.82
C GLU A 26 -0.34 1.10 14.48
N ILE A 27 0.52 2.04 14.88
CA ILE A 27 1.98 1.92 14.85
C ILE A 27 2.47 2.34 16.24
N GLY A 28 3.22 1.47 16.91
CA GLY A 28 3.72 1.72 18.26
C GLY A 28 4.77 0.69 18.67
N TYR A 29 5.38 0.92 19.82
CA TYR A 29 6.31 -0.03 20.42
C TYR A 29 5.55 -1.12 21.19
N SER A 30 6.04 -2.35 21.08
CA SER A 30 5.67 -3.45 21.97
C SER A 30 6.79 -3.62 22.99
N GLU A 31 6.72 -2.93 24.13
CA GLU A 31 7.64 -3.17 25.27
C GLU A 31 7.20 -4.32 26.19
N ILE A 32 6.19 -5.10 25.81
CA ILE A 32 5.76 -6.24 26.63
C ILE A 32 5.86 -7.50 25.80
N GLU A 33 6.86 -8.32 26.15
CA GLU A 33 7.00 -9.71 25.71
C GLU A 33 5.74 -10.48 26.15
N TYR A 34 4.71 -10.50 25.30
CA TYR A 34 3.55 -11.36 25.51
C TYR A 34 3.91 -12.79 25.04
N PRO A 35 3.53 -13.83 25.79
CA PRO A 35 3.63 -15.20 25.30
C PRO A 35 2.82 -15.29 24.00
N LYS A 36 3.42 -15.90 22.98
CA LYS A 36 2.80 -16.18 21.68
C LYS A 36 1.38 -16.70 21.88
N TYR A 37 0.37 -15.85 21.66
CA TYR A 37 -0.99 -16.31 21.51
C TYR A 37 -1.10 -16.96 20.13
N GLU A 38 -1.14 -18.29 20.10
CA GLU A 38 -1.73 -19.01 18.97
C GLU A 38 -3.22 -18.65 18.95
N ALA A 39 -3.63 -17.87 17.96
CA ALA A 39 -5.03 -17.50 17.79
C ALA A 39 -5.82 -18.74 17.35
N SER A 40 -6.36 -19.47 18.32
CA SER A 40 -7.49 -20.37 18.10
C SER A 40 -8.76 -19.55 17.94
N GLY A 41 -9.43 -19.69 16.80
CA GLY A 41 -10.83 -19.27 16.66
C GLY A 41 -11.03 -18.01 15.84
N ILE A 42 -11.70 -18.22 14.71
CA ILE A 42 -12.21 -17.22 13.77
C ILE A 42 -13.05 -16.18 14.52
N SER A 43 -12.65 -14.90 14.45
CA SER A 43 -13.57 -13.76 14.56
C SER A 43 -13.22 -12.74 13.47
N SER A 44 -14.23 -12.10 12.91
CA SER A 44 -14.17 -11.23 11.74
C SER A 44 -13.49 -9.88 11.97
N GLU A 45 -12.76 -9.70 13.08
CA GLU A 45 -12.13 -8.43 13.48
C GLU A 45 -10.94 -8.66 14.43
N ALA A 46 -10.19 -9.75 14.24
CA ALA A 46 -8.99 -10.01 15.02
C ALA A 46 -7.87 -9.01 14.66
N VAL A 47 -7.74 -7.95 15.45
CA VAL A 47 -6.53 -7.11 15.46
C VAL A 47 -5.42 -7.92 16.12
N PHE A 48 -4.40 -8.29 15.35
CA PHE A 48 -3.19 -8.91 15.88
C PHE A 48 -2.00 -7.98 15.66
N ARG A 49 -1.03 -8.03 16.58
CA ARG A 49 0.21 -7.25 16.50
C ARG A 49 1.28 -8.12 15.83
N THR A 50 2.12 -7.51 15.01
CA THR A 50 3.26 -8.18 14.37
C THR A 50 4.41 -7.21 14.22
N TYR A 51 5.61 -7.74 13.99
CA TYR A 51 6.79 -6.94 13.71
C TYR A 51 6.86 -6.53 12.24
N VAL A 52 7.58 -5.44 11.95
CA VAL A 52 7.66 -4.87 10.60
C VAL A 52 8.37 -5.80 9.63
N GLU A 53 9.32 -6.60 10.10
CA GLU A 53 9.99 -7.64 9.31
C GLU A 53 9.00 -8.66 8.73
N ASN A 54 7.88 -8.90 9.40
CA ASN A 54 6.84 -9.82 8.94
C ASN A 54 5.91 -9.20 7.88
N LEU A 55 6.12 -7.94 7.52
CA LEU A 55 5.31 -7.22 6.53
C LEU A 55 5.97 -7.27 5.14
N ASN A 56 5.14 -7.58 4.16
CA ASN A 56 5.48 -7.52 2.75
C ASN A 56 4.71 -6.37 2.08
N PRO A 57 5.35 -5.62 1.16
CA PRO A 57 4.61 -4.66 0.36
C PRO A 57 3.61 -5.39 -0.53
N ILE A 58 2.45 -4.78 -0.75
CA ILE A 58 1.55 -5.20 -1.82
C ILE A 58 2.10 -4.60 -3.12
N PRO A 59 2.61 -5.40 -4.07
CA PRO A 59 3.14 -4.86 -5.33
C PRO A 59 2.05 -4.10 -6.06
N LEU A 60 2.40 -2.94 -6.61
CA LEU A 60 1.47 -2.18 -7.41
C LEU A 60 1.20 -2.93 -8.73
N THR A 61 -0.06 -2.98 -9.13
CA THR A 61 -0.50 -3.59 -10.38
C THR A 61 -1.47 -2.66 -11.10
N GLU A 62 -1.66 -2.88 -12.40
CA GLU A 62 -2.69 -2.20 -13.17
C GLU A 62 -4.07 -2.36 -12.52
N GLU A 63 -4.44 -3.57 -12.09
CA GLU A 63 -5.73 -3.84 -11.44
C GLU A 63 -5.92 -2.96 -10.19
N LEU A 64 -4.88 -2.82 -9.36
CA LEU A 64 -4.95 -1.97 -8.17
C LEU A 64 -5.10 -0.49 -8.53
N LEU A 65 -4.40 0.00 -9.55
CA LEU A 65 -4.57 1.38 -10.02
C LEU A 65 -6.02 1.65 -10.46
N LEU A 66 -6.60 0.75 -11.25
CA LEU A 66 -8.00 0.86 -11.67
C LEU A 66 -8.96 0.83 -10.48
N LYS A 67 -8.72 -0.05 -9.50
CA LYS A 67 -9.49 -0.10 -8.23
C LYS A 67 -9.34 1.16 -7.37
N CYS A 68 -8.25 1.89 -7.53
CA CYS A 68 -7.99 3.18 -6.89
C CYS A 68 -8.56 4.37 -7.69
N GLY A 69 -9.25 4.13 -8.81
CA GLY A 69 -9.89 5.17 -9.61
C GLY A 69 -8.98 5.81 -10.68
N PHE A 70 -7.82 5.23 -10.96
CA PHE A 70 -7.01 5.66 -12.11
C PHE A 70 -7.67 5.21 -13.41
N GLU A 71 -7.54 6.03 -14.45
CA GLU A 71 -7.98 5.72 -15.80
C GLU A 71 -6.79 5.27 -16.65
N LYS A 72 -6.96 4.17 -17.38
CA LYS A 72 -5.96 3.70 -18.34
C LYS A 72 -6.18 4.34 -19.72
N HIS A 73 -5.16 5.03 -20.20
CA HIS A 73 -5.15 5.70 -21.50
C HIS A 73 -4.03 5.10 -22.37
N LYS A 74 -4.25 5.01 -23.69
CA LYS A 74 -3.24 4.51 -24.64
C LYS A 74 -3.12 5.43 -25.85
N TRP A 75 -2.17 6.37 -25.78
CA TRP A 75 -1.87 7.33 -26.84
C TRP A 75 -0.38 7.22 -27.18
N GLY A 76 -0.04 6.23 -28.01
CA GLY A 76 1.36 5.80 -28.23
C GLY A 76 1.91 4.97 -27.07
N VAL A 77 1.93 5.54 -25.87
CA VAL A 77 2.38 4.88 -24.62
C VAL A 77 1.20 4.68 -23.67
N VAL A 78 1.20 3.57 -22.92
CA VAL A 78 0.21 3.33 -21.86
C VAL A 78 0.48 4.28 -20.70
N THR A 79 -0.57 4.98 -20.24
CA THR A 79 -0.50 5.90 -19.11
C THR A 79 -1.70 5.65 -18.19
N TYR A 80 -1.47 5.71 -16.89
CA TYR A 80 -2.50 5.66 -15.85
C TYR A 80 -2.70 7.08 -15.32
N TYR A 81 -3.85 7.65 -15.62
CA TYR A 81 -4.19 9.02 -15.29
C TYR A 81 -5.01 9.08 -14.00
N SER A 82 -4.64 10.01 -13.14
CA SER A 82 -5.47 10.54 -12.06
C SER A 82 -5.48 12.07 -12.20
N PRO A 83 -6.53 12.78 -11.75
CA PRO A 83 -6.55 14.24 -11.78
C PRO A 83 -5.35 14.93 -11.10
N LEU A 84 -4.62 14.20 -10.26
CA LEU A 84 -3.49 14.73 -9.47
C LEU A 84 -2.12 14.47 -10.11
N PHE A 85 -1.95 13.32 -10.75
CA PHE A 85 -0.69 12.88 -11.35
C PHE A 85 -0.90 11.72 -12.31
N GLU A 86 0.11 11.45 -13.14
CA GLU A 86 0.11 10.37 -14.11
C GLU A 86 1.25 9.38 -13.83
N LEU A 87 0.98 8.11 -14.09
CA LEU A 87 1.98 7.05 -14.09
C LEU A 87 2.14 6.46 -15.49
N ASP A 88 3.36 6.12 -15.89
CA ASP A 88 3.59 5.40 -17.15
C ASP A 88 3.30 3.89 -17.04
N ALA A 89 3.61 3.14 -18.10
CA ALA A 89 3.39 1.69 -18.17
C ALA A 89 4.14 0.90 -17.08
N ASP A 90 5.26 1.42 -16.60
CA ASP A 90 6.12 0.82 -15.58
C ASP A 90 5.91 1.48 -14.20
N PHE A 91 4.84 2.27 -14.07
CA PHE A 91 4.44 3.00 -12.87
C PHE A 91 5.43 4.08 -12.40
N HIS A 92 6.16 4.71 -13.33
CA HIS A 92 6.95 5.91 -13.03
C HIS A 92 6.08 7.16 -13.11
N LEU A 93 6.33 8.10 -12.19
CA LEU A 93 5.67 9.41 -12.22
C LEU A 93 6.05 10.19 -13.46
N LYS A 94 5.05 10.57 -14.26
CA LYS A 94 5.26 11.41 -15.44
C LYS A 94 5.24 12.89 -15.06
N GLY A 95 6.01 13.70 -15.78
CA GLY A 95 6.02 15.15 -15.63
C GLY A 95 6.81 15.71 -14.45
N VAL A 96 7.46 14.86 -13.65
CA VAL A 96 8.32 15.29 -12.52
C VAL A 96 9.76 14.85 -12.74
N ASP A 97 10.09 13.57 -12.56
CA ASP A 97 11.33 12.94 -13.02
C ASP A 97 10.97 11.47 -13.28
N TYR A 98 11.27 10.95 -14.47
CA TYR A 98 10.97 9.57 -14.85
C TYR A 98 11.71 8.53 -13.98
N ASN A 99 12.63 8.96 -13.11
CA ASN A 99 13.34 8.08 -12.19
C ASN A 99 12.53 7.66 -10.96
N ILE A 100 11.36 8.26 -10.70
CA ILE A 100 10.55 7.94 -9.51
C ILE A 100 9.49 6.88 -9.85
N GLN A 101 9.82 5.62 -9.55
CA GLN A 101 8.90 4.49 -9.70
C GLN A 101 8.07 4.25 -8.44
N VAL A 102 6.74 4.10 -8.60
CA VAL A 102 5.84 3.65 -7.53
C VAL A 102 5.72 2.13 -7.59
N LYS A 103 6.32 1.42 -6.62
CA LYS A 103 6.45 -0.05 -6.68
C LYS A 103 5.37 -0.79 -5.89
N SER A 104 4.76 -0.14 -4.92
CA SER A 104 3.80 -0.76 -4.01
C SER A 104 2.55 0.09 -3.78
N LEU A 105 1.48 -0.56 -3.31
CA LEU A 105 0.25 0.11 -2.94
C LEU A 105 0.48 1.13 -1.81
N HIS A 106 1.29 0.81 -0.80
CA HIS A 106 1.55 1.73 0.31
C HIS A 106 2.25 3.02 -0.16
N GLN A 107 3.17 2.92 -1.13
CA GLN A 107 3.81 4.09 -1.73
C GLN A 107 2.81 4.96 -2.48
N LEU A 108 1.89 4.35 -3.25
CA LEU A 108 0.81 5.08 -3.92
C LEU A 108 -0.11 5.78 -2.92
N GLN A 109 -0.50 5.10 -1.83
CA GLN A 109 -1.34 5.67 -0.77
C GLN A 109 -0.67 6.88 -0.11
N ASN A 110 0.64 6.78 0.17
CA ASN A 110 1.39 7.88 0.77
C ASN A 110 1.50 9.07 -0.17
N LEU A 111 1.82 8.83 -1.45
CA LEU A 111 1.88 9.88 -2.46
C LEU A 111 0.55 10.60 -2.59
N TYR A 112 -0.56 9.85 -2.70
CA TYR A 112 -1.89 10.44 -2.77
C TYR A 112 -2.21 11.28 -1.53
N PHE A 113 -1.90 10.78 -0.33
CA PHE A 113 -2.10 11.52 0.91
C PHE A 113 -1.25 12.80 0.97
N ASP A 114 0.02 12.73 0.56
CA ASP A 114 0.92 13.88 0.60
C ASP A 114 0.48 14.98 -0.38
N LEU A 115 -0.18 14.62 -1.49
CA LEU A 115 -0.74 15.56 -2.46
C LEU A 115 -2.13 16.13 -2.09
N THR A 116 -2.94 15.37 -1.35
CA THR A 116 -4.36 15.72 -1.12
C THR A 116 -4.74 15.98 0.33
N GLY A 117 -3.94 15.50 1.28
CA GLY A 117 -4.31 15.36 2.69
C GLY A 117 -5.39 14.30 2.97
N GLN A 118 -5.80 13.52 1.96
CA GLN A 118 -6.88 12.54 2.06
C GLN A 118 -6.35 11.10 1.87
N LYS A 119 -7.02 10.12 2.49
CA LYS A 119 -6.66 8.71 2.32
C LYS A 119 -7.16 8.22 0.95
N LEU A 120 -6.29 7.53 0.22
CA LEU A 120 -6.70 6.83 -1.00
C LEU A 120 -7.63 5.66 -0.64
N GLU A 121 -8.85 5.69 -1.18
CA GLU A 121 -9.78 4.57 -1.08
C GLU A 121 -9.36 3.46 -2.04
N VAL A 122 -9.20 2.25 -1.51
CA VAL A 122 -8.82 1.07 -2.30
C VAL A 122 -9.90 0.00 -2.15
N LYS A 123 -10.52 -0.36 -3.27
CA LYS A 123 -11.52 -1.44 -3.32
C LYS A 123 -10.81 -2.79 -3.49
N LEU A 124 -10.29 -3.33 -2.38
CA LEU A 124 -9.57 -4.60 -2.34
C LEU A 124 -10.50 -5.82 -2.43
#